data_AF-A0A5K1CG87-F1
#
_entry.id   AF-A0A5K1CG87-F1
#
_cell.length_a   1.000
_cell.length_b   1.000
_cell.length_c   1.000
_cell.angle_alpha   90.00
_cell.angle_beta   90.00
_cell.angle_gamma   90.00
#
_symmetry.space_group_name_H-M   'P 1'
#
loop_
_entity.id
_entity.type
_entity.pdbx_description
1 polymer ?
#
loop_
_entity_poly.entity_id
_entity_poly.type
_entity_poly.pdbx_seq_one_letter_code
_entity_poly.pdbx_strand_id
1 'polypeptide(L)'
;MSSSCGLEEEACLSAWQLASAAVLPMGLRAVIELGILEVMAEASKGAGSTMLTSGEIAARLCAKNPDAPALIERLLRLLASYSILTCSATTNTNRNHDGRIHW
;
A
#
# COMPACT_ATOMS: atom_id res chain seq x y z
N MET A 1 -14.73 2.00 37.21
CA MET A 1 -13.98 3.09 36.52
C MET A 1 -13.28 2.64 35.25
N SER A 2 -13.14 1.34 34.96
CA SER A 2 -12.46 0.84 33.75
C SER A 2 -13.30 0.92 32.46
N SER A 3 -14.62 1.13 32.54
CA SER A 3 -15.52 1.11 31.38
C SER A 3 -15.66 2.44 30.62
N SER A 4 -15.25 3.58 31.20
CA SER A 4 -15.35 4.91 30.55
C SER A 4 -14.22 5.16 29.55
N CYS A 5 -12.99 4.74 29.90
CA CYS A 5 -11.79 4.99 29.12
C CYS A 5 -11.85 4.38 27.70
N GLY A 6 -12.42 3.18 27.57
CA GLY A 6 -12.54 2.49 26.27
C GLY A 6 -13.56 3.11 25.31
N LEU A 7 -14.59 3.78 25.82
CA LEU A 7 -15.60 4.45 24.97
C LEU A 7 -15.04 5.74 24.36
N GLU A 8 -14.24 6.48 25.13
CA GLU A 8 -13.60 7.72 24.68
C GLU A 8 -12.52 7.43 23.63
N GLU A 9 -11.77 6.33 23.79
CA GLU A 9 -10.81 5.85 22.80
C GLU A 9 -11.50 5.44 21.48
N GLU A 10 -12.58 4.67 21.55
CA GLU A 10 -13.36 4.27 20.37
C GLU A 10 -13.98 5.48 19.64
N ALA A 11 -14.48 6.47 20.39
CA ALA A 11 -14.99 7.71 19.82
C ALA A 11 -13.90 8.52 19.13
N CYS A 12 -12.69 8.57 19.72
CA CYS A 12 -11.53 9.23 19.13
C CYS A 12 -11.10 8.54 17.82
N LEU A 13 -11.03 7.20 17.81
CA LEU A 13 -10.72 6.43 16.61
C LEU A 13 -11.78 6.63 15.51
N SER A 14 -13.06 6.63 15.87
CA SER A 14 -14.16 6.90 14.93
C SER A 14 -14.08 8.30 14.32
N ALA A 15 -13.82 9.32 15.14
CA ALA A 15 -13.63 10.69 14.66
C ALA A 15 -12.41 10.79 13.72
N TRP A 16 -11.31 10.11 14.05
CA TRP A 16 -10.13 10.04 13.20
C TRP A 16 -10.41 9.34 11.86
N GLN A 17 -11.13 8.21 11.87
CA GLN A 17 -11.55 7.52 10.64
C GLN A 17 -12.42 8.42 9.77
N LEU A 18 -13.37 9.14 10.36
CA LEU A 18 -14.21 10.09 9.63
C LEU A 18 -13.40 11.25 9.06
N ALA A 19 -12.49 11.83 9.86
CA ALA A 19 -11.61 12.92 9.43
C ALA A 19 -10.67 12.49 8.29
N SER A 20 -10.30 11.21 8.22
CA SER A 20 -9.44 10.62 7.19
C SER A 20 -10.22 9.84 6.11
N ALA A 21 -11.55 9.88 6.11
CA ALA A 21 -12.40 9.03 5.26
C ALA A 21 -12.14 9.23 3.76
N ALA A 22 -11.69 10.42 3.35
CA ALA A 22 -11.36 10.71 1.96
C ALA A 22 -10.02 10.11 1.49
N VAL A 23 -9.15 9.67 2.41
CA VAL A 23 -7.80 9.19 2.07
C VAL A 23 -7.86 7.93 1.22
N LEU A 24 -8.69 6.95 1.60
CA LEU A 24 -8.86 5.71 0.83
C LEU A 24 -9.39 5.96 -0.60
N PRO A 25 -10.56 6.61 -0.81
CA PRO A 25 -11.07 6.81 -2.17
C PRO A 25 -10.13 7.63 -3.05
N MET A 26 -9.43 8.62 -2.48
CA MET A 26 -8.42 9.39 -3.21
C MET A 26 -7.19 8.53 -3.57
N GLY A 27 -6.73 7.69 -2.65
CA GLY A 27 -5.62 6.76 -2.90
C GLY A 27 -5.97 5.71 -3.96
N LEU A 28 -7.17 5.13 -3.90
CA LEU A 28 -7.68 4.19 -4.90
C LEU A 28 -7.79 4.86 -6.27
N ARG A 29 -8.31 6.09 -6.33
CA ARG A 29 -8.36 6.87 -7.57
C ARG A 29 -6.96 7.08 -8.15
N ALA A 30 -5.99 7.46 -7.32
CA ALA A 30 -4.63 7.70 -7.78
C ALA A 30 -3.98 6.44 -8.39
N VAL A 31 -4.15 5.26 -7.78
CA VAL A 31 -3.56 4.03 -8.34
C VAL A 31 -4.19 3.61 -9.66
N ILE A 32 -5.49 3.92 -9.87
CA ILE A 32 -6.18 3.71 -11.15
C ILE A 32 -5.65 4.70 -12.19
N GLU A 33 -5.62 5.99 -11.88
CA GLU A 33 -5.16 7.03 -12.82
C GLU A 33 -3.70 6.85 -13.23
N LEU A 34 -2.85 6.33 -12.33
CA LEU A 34 -1.45 6.05 -12.61
C LEU A 34 -1.18 4.73 -13.34
N GLY A 35 -2.21 3.91 -13.56
CA GLY A 35 -2.04 2.62 -14.25
C GLY A 35 -1.38 1.53 -13.39
N ILE A 36 -1.32 1.70 -12.07
CA ILE A 36 -0.58 0.80 -11.17
C ILE A 36 -1.24 -0.59 -11.13
N LEU A 37 -2.58 -0.62 -11.08
CA LEU A 37 -3.33 -1.88 -11.02
C LEU A 37 -3.18 -2.68 -12.32
N GLU A 38 -3.14 -2.00 -13.48
CA GLU A 38 -2.90 -2.63 -14.78
C GLU A 38 -1.49 -3.26 -14.84
N VAL A 39 -0.47 -2.56 -14.33
CA VAL A 39 0.90 -3.08 -14.27
C VAL A 39 0.97 -4.34 -13.42
N MET A 40 0.29 -4.36 -12.27
CA MET A 40 0.22 -5.54 -11.39
C MET A 40 -0.55 -6.69 -12.06
N ALA A 41 -1.67 -6.39 -12.72
CA ALA A 41 -2.48 -7.37 -13.42
C ALA A 41 -1.74 -7.98 -14.63
N GLU A 42 -0.90 -7.21 -15.32
CA GLU A 42 -0.09 -7.73 -16.42
C GLU A 42 1.05 -8.63 -15.92
N ALA A 43 1.63 -8.31 -14.76
CA ALA A 43 2.63 -9.16 -14.14
C ALA A 43 2.09 -10.52 -13.70
N SER A 44 0.81 -10.61 -13.30
CA SER A 44 0.19 -11.88 -12.88
C SER A 44 -0.18 -12.80 -14.05
N LYS A 45 -0.33 -12.27 -15.27
CA LYS A 45 -0.61 -13.07 -16.47
C LYS A 45 0.61 -13.83 -17.00
N GLY A 46 1.83 -13.35 -16.72
CA GLY A 46 3.07 -13.96 -17.18
C GLY A 46 3.69 -14.89 -16.13
N ALA A 47 3.73 -16.20 -16.42
CA ALA A 47 4.48 -17.21 -15.66
C ALA A 47 4.37 -17.09 -14.11
N GLY A 48 3.19 -17.40 -13.57
CA GLY A 48 2.95 -17.53 -12.14
C GLY A 48 2.66 -16.20 -11.43
N SER A 49 2.07 -16.29 -10.23
CA SER A 49 1.72 -15.14 -9.39
C SER A 49 2.98 -14.42 -8.88
N THR A 50 3.60 -13.62 -9.76
CA THR A 50 4.77 -12.80 -9.43
C THR A 50 4.32 -11.53 -8.74
N MET A 51 4.61 -11.43 -7.44
CA MET A 51 4.47 -10.18 -6.68
C MET A 51 5.56 -9.19 -7.09
N LEU A 52 5.21 -7.91 -7.21
CA LEU A 52 6.10 -6.84 -7.65
C LEU A 52 6.54 -5.96 -6.49
N THR A 53 7.78 -5.49 -6.55
CA THR A 53 8.26 -4.41 -5.68
C THR A 53 7.77 -3.05 -6.19
N SER A 54 7.70 -2.06 -5.29
CA SER A 54 7.34 -0.67 -5.64
C SER A 54 8.29 -0.07 -6.69
N GLY A 55 9.58 -0.42 -6.64
CA GLY A 55 10.57 -0.03 -7.64
C GLY A 55 10.35 -0.65 -9.02
N GLU A 56 9.95 -1.92 -9.08
CA GLU A 56 9.62 -2.58 -10.35
C GLU A 56 8.36 -1.98 -10.98
N ILE A 57 7.35 -1.65 -10.17
CA ILE A 57 6.15 -0.95 -10.64
C ILE A 57 6.53 0.43 -11.20
N ALA A 58 7.33 1.21 -10.47
CA ALA A 58 7.81 2.52 -10.91
C ALA A 58 8.59 2.44 -12.24
N ALA A 59 9.45 1.42 -12.38
CA ALA A 59 10.22 1.19 -13.60
C ALA A 59 9.32 0.82 -14.79
N ARG A 60 8.30 -0.02 -14.59
CA ARG A 60 7.32 -0.38 -15.63
C ARG A 60 6.44 0.79 -16.05
N LEU A 61 6.18 1.73 -15.13
CA LEU A 61 5.51 3.01 -15.42
C LEU A 61 6.44 4.05 -16.06
N CYS A 62 7.72 3.73 -16.29
CA CYS A 62 8.74 4.64 -16.79
C CYS A 62 8.81 5.94 -15.97
N ALA A 63 8.62 5.84 -14.65
CA ALA A 63 8.57 7.00 -13.77
C ALA A 63 9.94 7.71 -13.73
N LYS A 64 9.94 9.01 -14.04
CA LYS A 64 11.15 9.84 -14.01
C LYS A 64 11.45 10.43 -12.63
N ASN A 65 10.44 10.45 -11.75
CA ASN A 65 10.58 10.99 -10.41
C ASN A 65 11.35 9.98 -9.54
N PRO A 66 12.51 10.34 -8.96
CA PRO A 66 13.27 9.45 -8.08
C PRO A 66 12.48 9.01 -6.84
N ASP A 67 11.51 9.80 -6.39
CA ASP A 67 10.65 9.48 -5.24
C ASP A 67 9.46 8.58 -5.60
N ALA A 68 9.26 8.26 -6.89
CA ALA A 68 8.11 7.48 -7.34
C ALA A 68 7.97 6.12 -6.63
N PRO A 69 9.03 5.31 -6.41
CA PRO A 69 8.91 4.05 -5.68
C PRO A 69 8.34 4.24 -4.27
N ALA A 70 8.80 5.26 -3.54
CA ALA A 70 8.33 5.54 -2.18
C ALA A 70 6.87 6.01 -2.16
N LEU A 71 6.45 6.82 -3.14
CA LEU A 71 5.06 7.26 -3.27
C LEU A 71 4.12 6.10 -3.63
N ILE A 72 4.54 5.24 -4.56
CA ILE A 72 3.81 4.03 -4.95
C ILE A 72 3.68 3.09 -3.75
N GLU A 73 4.76 2.87 -3.00
CA GLU A 73 4.71 2.03 -1.79
C GLU A 73 3.71 2.54 -0.75
N ARG A 74 3.64 3.87 -0.55
CA ARG A 74 2.65 4.47 0.36
C ARG A 74 1.23 4.25 -0.12
N LEU A 75 0.97 4.35 -1.42
CA LEU A 75 -0.34 4.06 -2.00
C LEU A 75 -0.69 2.58 -1.82
N LEU A 76 0.20 1.66 -2.20
CA LEU A 76 -0.05 0.22 -2.09
C LEU A 76 -0.27 -0.22 -0.64
N ARG A 77 0.49 0.36 0.31
CA ARG A 77 0.30 0.11 1.74
C ARG A 77 -1.04 0.62 2.26
N LEU A 78 -1.48 1.79 1.78
CA LEU A 78 -2.83 2.27 2.08
C LEU A 78 -3.88 1.28 1.56
N LEU A 79 -3.77 0.80 0.32
CA LEU A 79 -4.73 -0.18 -0.20
C LEU A 79 -4.70 -1.50 0.58
N ALA A 80 -3.52 -2.00 0.96
CA ALA A 80 -3.39 -3.22 1.74
C ALA A 80 -3.91 -3.08 3.19
N SER A 81 -3.80 -1.90 3.82
CA SER A 81 -4.40 -1.68 5.15
C SER A 81 -5.93 -1.76 5.13
N TYR A 82 -6.55 -1.55 3.96
CA TYR A 82 -7.98 -1.78 3.73
C TYR A 82 -8.27 -3.13 3.06
N SER A 83 -7.30 -4.05 3.04
CA SER A 83 -7.41 -5.42 2.47
C SER A 83 -7.79 -5.47 0.98
N ILE A 84 -7.55 -4.38 0.24
CA ILE A 84 -7.76 -4.34 -1.22
C ILE A 84 -6.63 -5.08 -1.95
N LEU A 85 -5.42 -5.02 -1.40
CA LEU A 85 -4.24 -5.70 -1.92
C LEU A 85 -3.67 -6.64 -0.85
N THR A 86 -3.00 -7.68 -1.31
CA THR A 86 -2.14 -8.52 -0.46
C THR A 86 -0.70 -8.04 -0.58
N CYS A 87 0.11 -8.31 0.43
CA CYS A 87 1.54 -8.05 0.38
C CYS A 87 2.29 -9.17 1.09
N SER A 88 3.50 -9.47 0.60
CA SER A 88 4.43 -10.38 1.25
C SER A 88 5.70 -9.64 1.62
N ALA A 89 6.15 -9.81 2.86
CA ALA A 89 7.43 -9.28 3.32
C ALA A 89 8.48 -10.38 3.26
N THR A 90 9.44 -10.26 2.34
CA THR A 90 10.59 -11.15 2.30
C THR A 90 11.58 -10.67 3.36
N THR A 91 11.53 -11.25 4.56
CA THR A 91 12.53 -10.97 5.59
C THR A 91 13.83 -11.69 5.22
N ASN A 92 14.70 -11.03 4.48
CA ASN A 92 16.04 -11.54 4.28
C ASN A 92 16.74 -11.53 5.65
N THR A 93 17.04 -12.70 6.21
CA THR A 93 17.59 -12.87 7.57
C THR A 93 19.04 -12.41 7.71
N ASN A 94 19.60 -11.76 6.68
CA ASN A 94 20.90 -11.11 6.75
C ASN A 94 20.74 -9.68 7.26
N ARG A 95 21.61 -9.25 8.18
CA ARG A 95 21.54 -8.03 9.00
C ARG A 95 21.66 -6.70 8.23
N ASN A 96 20.86 -6.50 7.18
CA ASN A 96 20.62 -5.23 6.53
C ASN A 96 19.09 -5.02 6.47
N HIS A 97 18.62 -3.85 6.89
CA HIS A 97 17.19 -3.52 7.07
C HIS A 97 16.41 -3.34 5.75
N ASP A 98 16.83 -3.96 4.64
CA ASP A 98 16.17 -3.85 3.33
C ASP A 98 15.06 -4.91 3.20
N GLY A 99 14.04 -4.79 4.06
CA GLY A 99 12.84 -5.60 3.97
C GLY A 99 12.00 -5.15 2.78
N ARG A 100 12.30 -5.67 1.58
CA ARG A 100 11.55 -5.31 0.38
C ARG A 100 10.13 -5.91 0.45
N ILE A 101 9.13 -5.04 0.38
CA ILE A 101 7.73 -5.46 0.31
C ILE A 101 7.40 -5.79 -1.14
N HIS A 102 6.83 -6.96 -1.33
CA HIS A 102 6.29 -7.41 -2.62
C HIS A 102 4.75 -7.33 -2.55
N TRP A 103 4.15 -6.72 -3.58
CA TRP A 103 2.73 -6.46 -3.72
C TRP A 103 2.11 -7.34 -4.80
#